data_AF-A0A3S2VJE5-F1
#
_entry.id   AF-A0A3S2VJE5-F1
#
_cell.length_a   1.000
_cell.length_b   1.000
_cell.length_c   1.000
_cell.angle_alpha   90.00
_cell.angle_beta   90.00
_cell.angle_gamma   90.00
#
_symmetry.space_group_name_H-M   'P 1'
#
loop_
_entity.id
_entity.type
_entity.pdbx_description
1 polymer ?
#
loop_
_entity_poly.entity_id
_entity_poly.type
_entity_poly.pdbx_seq_one_letter_code
_entity_poly.pdbx_strand_id
1 'polypeptide(L)'
;MGNLAFLGSHSVNGVSALHSKLMKSTVFSELHKLYPQRINNKTNGITFRRWLYQSNPLLTEMLVEALGPGLKDDPEGLLAGLVPFADKAGFRKQFAAQRLHSKRALASIIQDRIGVTVNPDALFDVQVKRIHEYKRQLLNLLHTVALYRAIRNDP
;
A
#
# COMPACT_ATOMS: atom_id res chain seq x y z
N MET A 1 0.08 30.42 -2.04
CA MET A 1 -0.85 30.14 -0.92
C MET A 1 -0.22 29.49 0.31
N GLY A 2 0.88 28.72 0.21
CA GLY A 2 1.47 28.02 1.37
C GLY A 2 1.86 28.90 2.55
N ASN A 3 2.48 30.06 2.31
CA ASN A 3 2.88 30.98 3.38
C ASN A 3 1.68 31.55 4.14
N LEU A 4 0.62 31.94 3.43
CA LEU A 4 -0.61 32.44 4.03
C LEU A 4 -1.27 31.36 4.91
N ALA A 5 -1.36 30.13 4.40
CA ALA A 5 -1.90 29.00 5.15
C ALA A 5 -1.09 28.70 6.41
N PHE A 6 0.25 28.79 6.34
CA PHE A 6 1.11 28.62 7.50
C PHE A 6 0.90 29.69 8.57
N LEU A 7 0.88 30.97 8.16
CA LEU A 7 0.73 32.10 9.06
C LEU A 7 -0.65 32.12 9.74
N GLY A 8 -1.71 31.85 8.97
CA GLY A 8 -3.09 31.82 9.44
C GLY A 8 -3.52 30.56 10.18
N SER A 9 -2.64 29.56 10.34
CA SER A 9 -2.94 28.32 11.05
C SER A 9 -2.14 28.19 12.34
N HIS A 10 -2.75 27.60 13.37
CA HIS A 10 -2.07 27.24 14.61
C HIS A 10 -1.28 25.92 14.49
N SER A 11 -1.58 25.10 13.48
CA SER A 11 -0.99 23.77 13.27
C SER A 11 -0.83 23.50 11.77
N VAL A 12 0.33 22.94 11.40
CA VAL A 12 0.66 22.52 10.03
C VAL A 12 1.27 21.13 10.10
N ASN A 13 0.77 20.18 9.31
CA ASN A 13 1.25 18.80 9.37
C ASN A 13 1.80 18.30 8.04
N GLY A 14 2.88 17.53 8.12
CA GLY A 14 3.25 16.62 7.04
C GLY A 14 2.50 15.29 7.17
N VAL A 15 2.57 14.49 6.10
CA VAL A 15 1.83 13.22 5.93
C VAL A 15 2.68 11.97 6.11
N SER A 16 3.97 12.16 6.37
CA SER A 16 4.93 11.12 6.75
C SER A 16 6.10 11.75 7.49
N ALA A 17 6.81 10.98 8.31
CA ALA A 17 7.94 11.50 9.10
C ALA A 17 9.00 12.19 8.22
N LEU A 18 9.35 11.57 7.08
CA LEU A 18 10.30 12.16 6.12
C LEU A 18 9.75 13.44 5.49
N HIS A 19 8.48 13.44 5.08
CA HIS A 19 7.86 14.63 4.49
C HIS A 19 7.82 15.78 5.51
N SER A 20 7.41 15.53 6.75
CA SER A 20 7.44 16.51 7.83
C SER A 20 8.85 17.05 8.09
N LYS A 21 9.88 16.19 8.08
CA LYS A 21 11.28 16.61 8.24
C LYS A 21 11.69 17.55 7.11
N LEU A 22 11.39 17.18 5.85
CA LEU A 22 11.70 18.01 4.69
C LEU A 22 10.98 19.35 4.71
N MET A 23 9.71 19.39 5.13
CA MET A 23 8.99 20.66 5.28
C MET A 23 9.71 21.61 6.26
N LYS A 24 10.18 21.08 7.40
CA LYS A 24 10.91 21.85 8.42
C LYS A 24 12.26 22.36 7.92
N SER A 25 12.96 21.61 7.09
CA SER A 25 14.32 21.94 6.65
C SER A 25 14.39 22.63 5.29
N THR A 26 13.31 22.64 4.50
CA THR A 26 13.29 23.20 3.14
C THR A 26 12.19 24.26 3.00
N VAL A 27 11.01 23.88 2.53
CA VAL A 27 9.92 24.76 2.06
C VAL A 27 9.46 25.76 3.12
N PHE A 28 9.43 25.36 4.40
CA PHE A 28 8.99 26.22 5.51
C PHE A 28 10.11 26.48 6.52
N SER A 29 11.38 26.36 6.13
CA SER A 29 12.53 26.52 7.03
C SER A 29 12.50 27.82 7.83
N GLU A 30 12.36 28.97 7.15
CA GLU A 30 12.32 30.28 7.83
C GLU A 30 11.09 30.44 8.73
N LEU A 31 9.92 30.00 8.27
CA LEU A 31 8.69 30.04 9.06
C LEU A 31 8.75 29.09 10.27
N HIS A 32 9.46 27.96 10.14
CA HIS A 32 9.67 27.02 11.22
C HIS A 32 10.64 27.58 12.27
N LYS A 33 11.66 28.34 11.89
CA LYS A 33 12.53 29.05 12.85
C LYS A 33 11.74 30.03 13.71
N LEU A 34 10.81 30.77 13.09
CA LEU A 34 9.94 31.72 13.81
C LEU A 34 8.87 31.00 14.66
N TYR A 35 8.34 29.88 14.16
CA TYR A 35 7.25 29.14 14.80
C TYR A 35 7.57 27.65 14.93
N PRO A 36 8.51 27.27 15.81
CA PRO A 36 9.07 25.91 15.87
C PRO A 36 8.04 24.84 16.25
N GLN A 37 7.01 25.22 17.00
CA GLN A 37 6.01 24.27 17.50
C GLN A 37 4.84 24.00 16.53
N ARG A 38 4.72 24.74 15.42
CA ARG A 38 3.56 24.61 14.51
C ARG A 38 3.61 23.38 13.61
N ILE A 39 4.81 22.92 13.22
CA ILE A 39 4.95 21.79 12.30
C ILE A 39 4.96 20.46 13.05
N ASN A 40 3.94 19.63 12.83
CA ASN A 40 3.83 18.27 13.35
C ASN A 40 3.75 17.21 12.23
N ASN A 41 3.65 15.94 12.62
CA ASN A 41 3.51 14.81 11.70
C ASN A 41 2.21 14.06 11.97
N LYS A 42 1.47 13.76 10.90
CA LYS A 42 0.31 12.88 10.91
C LYS A 42 0.48 11.90 9.76
N THR A 43 1.05 10.73 10.05
CA THR A 43 1.28 9.71 9.03
C THR A 43 -0.06 9.27 8.43
N ASN A 44 -0.16 9.23 7.10
CA ASN A 44 -1.37 8.78 6.43
C ASN A 44 -1.72 7.34 6.80
N GLY A 45 -3.02 7.10 7.01
CA GLY A 45 -3.59 5.77 7.19
C GLY A 45 -4.58 5.40 6.08
N ILE A 46 -5.01 4.15 6.09
CA ILE A 46 -6.12 3.64 5.28
C ILE A 46 -7.17 3.02 6.17
N THR A 47 -8.44 3.07 5.78
CA THR A 47 -9.50 2.41 6.54
C THR A 47 -9.55 0.91 6.24
N PHE A 48 -9.40 0.08 7.28
CA PHE A 48 -9.53 -1.39 7.17
C PHE A 48 -10.92 -1.83 6.72
N ARG A 49 -11.96 -1.04 6.97
CA ARG A 49 -13.33 -1.38 6.58
C ARG A 49 -13.43 -1.57 5.06
N ARG A 50 -12.81 -0.67 4.28
CA ARG A 50 -12.80 -0.78 2.82
C ARG A 50 -11.65 -1.65 2.32
N TRP A 51 -10.45 -1.43 2.84
CA TRP A 51 -9.21 -1.98 2.26
C TRP A 51 -8.80 -3.35 2.80
N LEU A 52 -9.57 -3.90 3.73
CA LEU A 52 -9.41 -5.28 4.21
C LEU A 52 -10.77 -5.99 4.22
N TYR A 53 -11.74 -5.49 5.00
CA TYR A 53 -13.00 -6.21 5.24
C TYR A 53 -13.84 -6.35 3.97
N GLN A 54 -14.05 -5.24 3.26
CA GLN A 54 -14.84 -5.23 2.03
C GLN A 54 -14.04 -5.77 0.83
N SER A 55 -12.78 -5.35 0.66
CA SER A 55 -12.00 -5.73 -0.53
C SER A 55 -11.47 -7.16 -0.48
N ASN A 56 -11.35 -7.75 0.72
CA ASN A 56 -10.84 -9.10 0.88
C ASN A 56 -11.52 -9.82 2.07
N PRO A 57 -12.82 -10.17 1.93
CA PRO A 57 -13.58 -10.80 3.01
C PRO A 57 -13.00 -12.15 3.45
N LEU A 58 -12.53 -12.97 2.51
CA LEU A 58 -11.91 -14.27 2.82
C LEU A 58 -10.61 -14.13 3.63
N LEU A 59 -9.76 -13.16 3.29
CA LEU A 59 -8.59 -12.87 4.13
C LEU A 59 -9.06 -12.39 5.51
N THR A 60 -10.04 -11.49 5.55
CA THR A 60 -10.56 -10.94 6.82
C THR A 60 -11.07 -12.04 7.74
N GLU A 61 -11.84 -13.00 7.22
CA GLU A 61 -12.33 -14.16 7.96
C GLU A 61 -11.17 -15.01 8.50
N MET A 62 -10.20 -15.34 7.64
CA MET A 62 -9.00 -16.08 8.06
C MET A 62 -8.22 -15.36 9.18
N LEU A 63 -8.11 -14.03 9.14
CA LEU A 63 -7.44 -13.27 10.19
C LEU A 63 -8.27 -13.24 11.49
N VAL A 64 -9.59 -13.15 11.39
CA VAL A 64 -10.51 -13.21 12.53
C VAL A 64 -10.50 -14.59 13.19
N GLU A 65 -10.40 -15.67 12.43
CA GLU A 65 -10.23 -17.02 12.98
C GLU A 65 -8.93 -17.16 13.77
N ALA A 66 -7.85 -16.51 13.32
CA ALA A 66 -6.55 -16.58 13.96
C ALA A 66 -6.43 -15.72 15.22
N LEU A 67 -7.03 -14.52 15.23
CA LEU A 67 -6.85 -13.52 16.29
C LEU A 67 -8.13 -13.19 17.09
N GLY A 68 -9.26 -13.77 16.70
CA GLY A 68 -10.57 -13.52 17.30
C GLY A 68 -11.35 -12.37 16.66
N PRO A 69 -12.66 -12.25 17.01
CA PRO A 69 -13.57 -11.25 16.43
C PRO A 69 -13.18 -9.81 16.73
N GLY A 70 -12.49 -9.55 17.85
CA GLY A 70 -12.01 -8.22 18.24
C GLY A 70 -11.04 -7.58 17.23
N LEU A 71 -10.48 -8.36 16.30
CA LEU A 71 -9.68 -7.84 15.19
C LEU A 71 -10.43 -6.78 14.37
N LYS A 72 -11.75 -6.90 14.24
CA LYS A 72 -12.53 -5.93 13.46
C LYS A 72 -12.60 -4.56 14.12
N ASP A 73 -12.48 -4.52 15.45
CA ASP A 73 -12.57 -3.32 16.29
C ASP A 73 -11.21 -2.65 16.46
N ASP A 74 -10.14 -3.42 16.67
CA ASP A 74 -8.77 -2.93 16.80
C ASP A 74 -7.76 -3.70 15.90
N PRO A 75 -7.83 -3.51 14.58
CA PRO A 75 -6.89 -4.16 13.67
C PRO A 75 -5.46 -3.67 13.87
N GLU A 76 -5.25 -2.41 14.26
CA GLU A 76 -3.91 -1.83 14.41
C GLU A 76 -3.16 -2.45 15.61
N GLY A 77 -3.84 -2.67 16.73
CA GLY A 77 -3.25 -3.31 17.90
C GLY A 77 -3.10 -4.83 17.78
N LEU A 78 -4.04 -5.50 17.11
CA LEU A 78 -4.12 -6.97 17.13
C LEU A 78 -3.34 -7.66 16.00
N LEU A 79 -3.14 -7.01 14.84
CA LEU A 79 -2.46 -7.64 13.69
C LEU A 79 -1.04 -8.13 14.00
N ALA A 80 -0.33 -7.50 14.94
CA ALA A 80 1.00 -7.95 15.38
C ALA A 80 0.97 -9.38 15.98
N GLY A 81 -0.17 -9.83 16.50
CA GLY A 81 -0.38 -11.20 16.98
C GLY A 81 -0.26 -12.28 15.88
N LEU A 82 -0.23 -11.90 14.60
CA LEU A 82 -0.02 -12.83 13.49
C LEU A 82 1.44 -13.26 13.30
N VAL A 83 2.41 -12.57 13.92
CA VAL A 83 3.84 -12.88 13.73
C VAL A 83 4.16 -14.36 13.94
N PRO A 84 3.68 -15.04 15.03
CA PRO A 84 3.95 -16.46 15.24
C PRO A 84 3.25 -17.40 14.22
N PHE A 85 2.26 -16.91 13.45
CA PHE A 85 1.58 -17.70 12.44
C PHE A 85 2.38 -17.82 11.14
N ALA A 86 3.40 -16.98 10.94
CA ALA A 86 4.32 -17.10 9.82
C ALA A 86 5.02 -18.46 9.79
N ASP A 87 5.32 -19.04 10.96
CA ASP A 87 5.99 -20.35 11.09
C ASP A 87 5.02 -21.54 10.96
N LYS A 88 3.71 -21.30 11.08
CA LYS A 88 2.68 -22.35 10.96
C LYS A 88 2.44 -22.71 9.50
N ALA A 89 2.90 -23.89 9.09
CA ALA A 89 2.76 -24.38 7.70
C ALA A 89 1.30 -24.40 7.21
N GLY A 90 0.35 -24.79 8.07
CA GLY A 90 -1.08 -24.77 7.75
C GLY A 90 -1.60 -23.37 7.44
N PHE A 91 -1.19 -22.37 8.24
CA PHE A 91 -1.57 -20.97 8.02
C PHE A 91 -0.98 -20.42 6.73
N ARG A 92 0.31 -20.70 6.44
CA ARG A 92 0.93 -20.31 5.16
C ARG A 92 0.19 -20.90 3.96
N LYS A 93 -0.21 -22.17 4.04
CA LYS A 93 -0.97 -22.85 2.99
C LYS A 93 -2.34 -22.21 2.75
N GLN A 94 -3.07 -21.90 3.83
CA GLN A 94 -4.35 -21.20 3.75
C GLN A 94 -4.20 -19.79 3.15
N PHE A 95 -3.18 -19.04 3.58
CA PHE A 95 -2.91 -17.69 3.08
C PHE A 95 -2.57 -17.71 1.57
N ALA A 96 -1.74 -18.67 1.15
CA ALA A 96 -1.41 -18.85 -0.26
C ALA A 96 -2.64 -19.21 -1.11
N ALA A 97 -3.51 -20.08 -0.61
CA ALA A 97 -4.76 -20.45 -1.27
C ALA A 97 -5.72 -19.24 -1.39
N GLN A 98 -5.86 -18.45 -0.33
CA GLN A 98 -6.63 -17.20 -0.32
C GLN A 98 -6.07 -16.23 -1.39
N ARG A 99 -4.74 -16.04 -1.42
CA ARG A 99 -4.10 -15.15 -2.40
C ARG A 99 -4.34 -15.62 -3.83
N LEU A 100 -4.26 -16.92 -4.09
CA LEU A 100 -4.54 -17.50 -5.42
C LEU A 100 -6.00 -17.30 -5.82
N HIS A 101 -6.94 -17.43 -4.87
CA HIS A 101 -8.35 -17.10 -5.11
C HIS A 101 -8.52 -15.64 -5.55
N SER A 102 -7.90 -14.68 -4.84
CA SER A 102 -7.94 -13.27 -5.25
C SER A 102 -7.33 -13.02 -6.64
N LYS A 103 -6.25 -13.73 -7.00
CA LYS A 103 -5.64 -13.64 -8.34
C LYS A 103 -6.59 -14.15 -9.43
N ARG A 104 -7.30 -15.26 -9.19
CA ARG A 104 -8.30 -15.79 -10.12
C ARG A 104 -9.47 -14.82 -10.31
N ALA A 105 -9.96 -14.23 -9.22
CA ALA A 105 -11.01 -13.20 -9.30
C ALA A 105 -10.55 -11.98 -10.13
N LEU A 106 -9.32 -11.51 -9.92
CA LEU A 106 -8.76 -10.42 -10.72
C LEU A 106 -8.56 -10.83 -12.19
N ALA A 107 -8.10 -12.06 -12.46
CA ALA A 107 -7.94 -12.55 -13.83
C ALA A 107 -9.28 -12.55 -14.60
N SER A 108 -10.38 -12.96 -13.95
CA SER A 108 -11.72 -12.84 -14.53
C SER A 108 -12.06 -11.39 -14.85
N ILE A 109 -11.86 -10.47 -13.90
CA ILE A 109 -12.15 -9.04 -14.10
C ILE A 109 -11.33 -8.46 -15.27
N ILE A 110 -10.07 -8.85 -15.42
CA ILE A 110 -9.22 -8.40 -16.53
C ILE A 110 -9.76 -8.92 -17.87
N GLN A 111 -10.12 -10.21 -17.93
CA GLN A 111 -10.72 -10.80 -19.12
C GLN A 111 -12.04 -10.09 -19.50
N ASP A 112 -12.92 -9.87 -18.53
CA ASP A 112 -14.24 -9.27 -18.75
C ASP A 112 -14.15 -7.81 -19.19
N ARG A 113 -13.19 -7.03 -18.66
CA ARG A 113 -13.09 -5.59 -18.91
C ARG A 113 -12.27 -5.23 -20.14
N ILE A 114 -11.20 -5.97 -20.42
CA ILE A 114 -10.25 -5.61 -21.48
C ILE A 114 -9.90 -6.78 -22.42
N GLY A 115 -10.51 -7.95 -22.26
CA GLY A 115 -10.34 -9.09 -23.16
C GLY A 115 -9.00 -9.81 -23.06
N VAL A 116 -8.18 -9.53 -22.04
CA VAL A 116 -6.85 -10.10 -21.86
C VAL A 116 -6.89 -11.28 -20.88
N THR A 117 -6.42 -12.44 -21.32
CA THR A 117 -6.24 -13.61 -20.44
C THR A 117 -4.89 -13.53 -19.73
N VAL A 118 -4.89 -13.64 -18.40
CA VAL A 118 -3.67 -13.68 -17.57
C VAL A 118 -3.60 -14.96 -16.75
N ASN A 119 -2.41 -15.56 -16.62
CA ASN A 119 -2.21 -16.78 -15.85
C ASN A 119 -2.21 -16.47 -14.33
N PRO A 120 -3.18 -16.96 -13.53
CA PRO A 120 -3.22 -16.72 -12.08
C PRO A 120 -2.09 -17.39 -11.29
N ASP A 121 -1.29 -18.27 -11.88
CA ASP A 121 -0.12 -18.86 -11.23
C ASP A 121 1.11 -17.95 -11.34
N ALA A 122 1.18 -17.08 -12.36
CA ALA A 122 2.27 -16.12 -12.56
C ALA A 122 2.30 -15.02 -11.48
N LEU A 123 3.47 -14.45 -11.20
CA LEU A 123 3.56 -13.27 -10.33
C LEU A 123 2.71 -12.12 -10.91
N PHE A 124 1.81 -11.54 -10.10
CA PHE A 124 1.08 -10.33 -10.47
C PHE A 124 1.87 -9.11 -9.98
N ASP A 125 2.68 -8.52 -10.86
CA ASP A 125 3.36 -7.25 -10.65
C ASP A 125 2.41 -6.08 -10.97
N VAL A 126 2.11 -5.25 -9.96
CA VAL A 126 1.01 -4.26 -10.02
C VAL A 126 1.51 -2.89 -9.56
N GLN A 127 1.50 -1.91 -10.48
CA GLN A 127 1.84 -0.53 -10.19
C GLN A 127 0.63 0.41 -10.36
N VAL A 128 -0.28 0.43 -9.38
CA VAL A 128 -1.48 1.29 -9.41
C VAL A 128 -1.24 2.60 -8.66
N LYS A 129 -1.19 3.71 -9.40
CA LYS A 129 -1.08 5.09 -8.90
C LYS A 129 -1.30 6.07 -10.06
N ARG A 130 -1.55 7.34 -9.75
CA ARG A 130 -1.59 8.41 -10.77
C ARG A 130 -0.33 8.38 -11.64
N ILE A 131 -0.47 8.64 -12.93
CA ILE A 131 0.67 8.76 -13.84
C ILE A 131 1.41 10.07 -13.53
N HIS A 132 2.69 9.98 -13.18
CA HIS A 132 3.55 11.13 -12.94
C HIS A 132 5.01 10.70 -13.00
N GLU A 133 5.88 11.54 -13.57
CA GLU A 133 7.32 11.24 -13.73
C GLU A 133 8.01 10.78 -12.44
N TYR A 134 7.79 11.46 -11.30
CA TYR A 134 8.41 11.05 -10.03
C TYR A 134 7.94 9.67 -9.53
N LYS A 135 6.83 9.14 -10.05
CA LYS A 135 6.33 7.79 -9.74
C LYS A 135 6.92 6.72 -10.64
N ARG A 136 7.66 7.12 -11.69
CA ARG A 136 8.54 6.28 -12.52
C ARG A 136 7.84 5.09 -13.18
N GLN A 137 6.64 5.28 -13.75
CA GLN A 137 6.02 4.25 -14.61
C GLN A 137 6.89 3.93 -15.83
N LEU A 138 7.61 4.91 -16.38
CA LEU A 138 8.57 4.68 -17.46
C LEU A 138 9.69 3.71 -17.06
N LEU A 139 10.22 3.86 -15.84
CA LEU A 139 11.25 2.93 -15.34
C LEU A 139 10.71 1.50 -15.25
N ASN A 140 9.45 1.33 -14.84
CA ASN A 140 8.81 0.02 -14.82
C ASN A 140 8.70 -0.57 -16.23
N LEU A 141 8.29 0.23 -17.22
CA LEU A 141 8.23 -0.20 -18.61
C LEU A 141 9.61 -0.62 -19.15
N LEU A 142 10.68 0.12 -18.82
CA LEU A 142 12.05 -0.26 -19.20
C LEU A 142 12.44 -1.63 -18.66
N HIS A 143 12.06 -1.94 -17.41
CA HIS A 143 12.26 -3.27 -16.83
C HIS A 143 11.44 -4.35 -17.54
N THR A 144 10.18 -4.09 -17.89
CA THR A 144 9.35 -5.01 -18.68
C THR A 144 10.00 -5.34 -20.03
N VAL A 145 10.52 -4.33 -20.74
CA VAL A 145 11.23 -4.54 -22.01
C VAL A 145 12.51 -5.34 -21.81
N ALA A 146 13.25 -5.10 -20.71
CA ALA A 146 14.45 -5.86 -20.39
C ALA A 146 14.14 -7.34 -20.13
N LEU A 147 13.10 -7.66 -19.36
CA LEU A 147 12.64 -9.03 -19.12
C LEU A 147 12.22 -9.72 -20.41
N TYR A 148 11.45 -9.03 -21.25
CA TYR A 148 11.04 -9.55 -22.56
C TYR A 148 12.25 -9.87 -23.45
N ARG A 149 13.27 -9.00 -23.47
CA ARG A 149 14.51 -9.24 -24.22
C ARG A 149 15.31 -10.42 -23.65
N ALA A 150 15.38 -10.57 -22.33
CA ALA A 150 16.05 -11.69 -21.70
C ALA A 150 15.43 -13.03 -22.13
N ILE A 151 14.11 -13.16 -22.05
CA ILE A 151 13.36 -14.35 -22.50
C ILE A 151 13.58 -14.62 -23.99
N ARG A 152 13.66 -13.57 -24.82
CA ARG A 152 13.90 -13.74 -26.26
C ARG A 152 15.31 -14.17 -26.62
N ASN A 153 16.30 -13.80 -25.81
CA ASN A 153 17.71 -14.10 -26.07
C ASN A 153 18.11 -15.49 -25.56
N ASP A 154 17.38 -16.02 -24.57
CA ASP A 154 17.58 -17.35 -23.98
C ASP A 154 16.19 -18.03 -23.76
N PRO A 155 15.62 -18.64 -24.82
CA PRO A 155 14.22 -19.11 -24.84
C PRO A 155 13.93 -20.37 -24.03
#